data_AF-A0A3G6ZQP1-F1
#
_entry.id   AF-A0A3G6ZQP1-F1
#
_cell.length_a   1.000
_cell.length_b   1.000
_cell.length_c   1.000
_cell.angle_alpha   90.00
_cell.angle_beta   90.00
_cell.angle_gamma   90.00
#
_symmetry.space_group_name_H-M   'P 1'
#
loop_
_entity.id
_entity.type
_entity.pdbx_description
1 polymer ?
#
loop_
_entity_poly.entity_id
_entity_poly.type
_entity_poly.pdbx_seq_one_letter_code
_entity_poly.pdbx_strand_id
1 'polypeptide(L)'
;MTVARESAATGAPHTTAGQPDTAENRPAVTRFTPLTFICVGVAMAGGLALGLPIAAVLAAASALILALVGAAVALSRHHPFARLGGANVVTLIRLTVVAFLLAVLFAGGGHPVAVIAVSVVALSLDGVDGYLARRQGLSSRFGASFDMEVDSAFALVLALLAGLGPAGPLAILLGLPRYLFGAAALAYPWLNGPIRPRYSRKVICVLQLIALIALQFPFLSAPVAIAIVIVTAGLLAWSFGVDILELRRNADDSGRPALIRLGQALLTALILAVVWQVAGGVDVLDILFTANPWWLLAACVLLVTHTVLSALRWRVTAAPLGIDLSGGHAIREYFLAQLVNTTLPGGVVGDAARAARTRHQATLGRSVGAVVVERGVGQVALLAVFAVAFLATLFAPGGIAWPPVLAAAISVALLALAIAGLVLVLRLRFAPPAPGSRLGRLVDGTRRSLTAPGVLPAQLVLSAGATVCILAAFACCAAAVGAPLPLGAIFAVVPLVLFAMVLPISVGGWGVREGAAVALLPIAGLTTAQAFAASAAFGLMALVASLPGLALVWTRRRTLETTT
;
A
#
# COMPACT_ATOMS: atom_id res chain seq x y z
N MET A 1 -19.09 -1.11 -65.67
CA MET A 1 -20.25 -0.21 -65.78
C MET A 1 -20.13 0.81 -64.65
N THR A 2 -19.39 1.90 -64.89
CA THR A 2 -19.89 3.25 -65.28
C THR A 2 -20.58 3.95 -64.10
N VAL A 3 -20.28 5.17 -63.64
CA VAL A 3 -19.50 6.37 -64.05
C VAL A 3 -19.53 7.26 -62.78
N ALA A 4 -18.43 7.64 -62.13
CA ALA A 4 -17.59 8.85 -62.31
C ALA A 4 -18.27 10.24 -62.21
N ARG A 5 -17.63 11.11 -61.40
CA ARG A 5 -17.61 12.60 -61.33
C ARG A 5 -18.65 13.31 -60.44
N GLU A 6 -18.37 14.44 -59.77
CA GLU A 6 -17.20 15.26 -59.40
C GLU A 6 -17.78 16.56 -58.79
N SER A 7 -17.17 17.08 -57.71
CA SER A 7 -17.18 18.51 -57.26
C SER A 7 -16.88 18.54 -55.75
N ALA A 8 -15.63 18.71 -55.30
CA ALA A 8 -14.83 19.95 -55.26
C ALA A 8 -15.31 20.98 -54.21
N ALA A 9 -14.53 21.01 -53.13
CA ALA A 9 -14.14 22.17 -52.32
C ALA A 9 -15.23 23.03 -51.65
N THR A 10 -15.30 22.93 -50.33
CA THR A 10 -15.35 24.11 -49.45
C THR A 10 -14.69 23.77 -48.12
N GLY A 11 -13.67 24.55 -47.76
CA GLY A 11 -12.98 24.41 -46.49
C GLY A 11 -13.90 24.74 -45.32
N ALA A 12 -13.79 23.96 -44.25
CA ALA A 12 -14.23 24.31 -42.92
C ALA A 12 -13.16 23.84 -41.92
N PRO A 13 -12.90 24.62 -40.86
CA PRO A 13 -11.56 24.84 -40.36
C PRO A 13 -11.10 23.75 -39.40
N HIS A 14 -9.79 23.57 -39.31
CA HIS A 14 -9.15 23.15 -38.08
C HIS A 14 -9.75 23.95 -36.93
N THR A 15 -10.59 23.31 -36.12
CA THR A 15 -10.98 23.84 -34.81
C THR A 15 -9.72 23.78 -33.95
N THR A 16 -8.91 24.83 -34.06
CA THR A 16 -8.06 25.27 -32.97
C THR A 16 -8.92 25.24 -31.72
N ALA A 17 -8.56 24.37 -30.78
CA ALA A 17 -9.10 24.38 -29.44
C ALA A 17 -8.90 25.80 -28.88
N GLY A 18 -9.93 26.63 -29.00
CA GLY A 18 -9.93 27.98 -28.46
C GLY A 18 -9.65 27.88 -26.98
N GLN A 19 -8.67 28.65 -26.53
CA GLN A 19 -8.57 29.01 -25.12
C GLN A 19 -9.97 29.45 -24.64
N PRO A 20 -10.47 28.95 -23.50
CA PRO A 20 -11.77 29.37 -22.99
C PRO A 20 -11.73 30.87 -22.73
N ASP A 21 -12.53 31.62 -23.49
CA ASP A 21 -12.62 33.06 -23.37
C ASP A 21 -13.26 33.40 -22.01
N THR A 22 -12.44 33.89 -21.08
CA THR A 22 -12.82 34.10 -19.65
C THR A 22 -14.01 35.06 -19.46
N ALA A 23 -14.40 35.80 -20.51
CA ALA A 23 -15.52 36.72 -20.50
C ALA A 23 -16.90 36.01 -20.45
N GLU A 24 -17.03 34.81 -21.03
CA GLU A 24 -18.32 34.12 -21.20
C GLU A 24 -18.81 33.36 -19.93
N ASN A 25 -17.91 33.15 -18.96
CA ASN A 25 -18.18 32.42 -17.70
C ASN A 25 -18.68 33.30 -16.54
N ARG A 26 -18.65 34.63 -16.67
CA ARG A 26 -19.11 35.59 -15.66
C ARG A 26 -20.54 35.31 -15.12
N PRO A 27 -21.54 34.94 -15.93
CA PRO A 27 -22.91 34.67 -15.43
C PRO A 27 -23.07 33.39 -14.59
N ALA A 28 -22.16 32.41 -14.71
CA ALA A 28 -22.19 31.20 -13.87
C ALA A 28 -21.64 31.46 -12.47
N VAL A 29 -20.54 32.23 -12.39
CA VAL A 29 -19.90 32.62 -11.13
C VAL A 29 -20.82 33.55 -10.33
N THR A 30 -21.48 34.52 -10.98
CA THR A 30 -22.40 35.44 -10.30
C THR A 30 -23.62 34.75 -9.70
N ARG A 31 -24.08 33.63 -10.28
CA ARG A 31 -25.17 32.80 -9.72
C ARG A 31 -24.68 31.82 -8.65
N PHE A 32 -23.40 31.46 -8.65
CA PHE A 32 -22.79 30.60 -7.64
C PHE A 32 -22.64 31.32 -6.29
N THR A 33 -22.26 32.60 -6.31
CA THR A 33 -22.06 33.43 -5.12
C THR A 33 -23.25 33.46 -4.15
N PRO A 34 -24.50 33.79 -4.54
CA PRO A 34 -25.63 33.80 -3.59
C PRO A 34 -25.94 32.41 -3.02
N LEU A 35 -25.76 31.35 -3.81
CA LEU A 35 -25.92 29.97 -3.34
C LEU A 35 -24.89 29.60 -2.27
N THR A 36 -23.65 30.09 -2.39
CA THR A 36 -22.60 29.85 -1.39
C THR A 36 -22.96 30.47 -0.03
N PHE A 37 -23.53 31.69 0.00
CA PHE A 37 -24.01 32.32 1.22
C PHE A 37 -25.17 31.57 1.86
N ILE A 38 -26.11 31.06 1.05
CA ILE A 38 -27.22 30.23 1.54
C ILE A 38 -26.67 28.94 2.17
N CYS A 39 -25.72 28.26 1.52
CA CYS A 39 -25.13 27.02 2.04
C CYS A 39 -24.45 27.26 3.40
N VAL A 40 -23.65 28.33 3.53
CA VAL A 40 -23.01 28.69 4.80
C VAL A 40 -24.04 29.02 5.87
N GLY A 41 -25.05 29.83 5.55
CA GLY A 41 -26.11 30.19 6.48
C GLY A 41 -26.90 28.98 6.97
N VAL A 42 -27.26 28.06 6.07
CA VAL A 42 -27.98 26.82 6.40
C VAL A 42 -27.13 25.90 7.27
N ALA A 43 -25.85 25.70 6.95
CA ALA A 43 -24.95 24.88 7.76
C ALA A 43 -24.78 25.43 9.18
N MET A 44 -24.58 26.76 9.31
CA MET A 44 -24.44 27.42 10.60
C MET A 44 -25.74 27.37 11.42
N ALA A 45 -26.87 27.71 10.81
CA ALA A 45 -28.17 27.66 11.47
C ALA A 45 -28.52 26.24 11.94
N GLY A 46 -28.27 25.22 11.11
CA GLY A 46 -28.49 23.82 11.46
C GLY A 46 -27.60 23.35 12.62
N GLY A 47 -26.32 23.73 12.62
CA GLY A 47 -25.40 23.41 13.71
C GLY A 47 -25.81 24.05 15.04
N LEU A 48 -26.20 25.32 15.02
CA LEU A 48 -26.69 26.04 16.20
C LEU A 48 -28.04 25.49 16.70
N ALA A 49 -28.97 25.18 15.80
CA ALA A 49 -30.28 24.62 16.15
C ALA A 49 -30.18 23.26 16.85
N LEU A 50 -29.14 22.49 16.56
CA LEU A 50 -28.85 21.21 17.20
C LEU A 50 -27.97 21.33 18.45
N GLY A 51 -27.71 22.56 18.91
CA GLY A 51 -26.97 22.83 20.14
C GLY A 51 -25.48 22.49 20.05
N LEU A 52 -24.90 22.43 18.83
CA LEU A 52 -23.47 22.19 18.68
C LEU A 52 -22.66 23.37 19.24
N PRO A 53 -21.46 23.13 19.80
CA PRO A 53 -20.58 24.19 20.27
C PRO A 53 -20.30 25.21 19.16
N ILE A 54 -20.39 26.51 19.49
CA ILE A 54 -20.16 27.60 18.53
C ILE A 54 -18.79 27.46 17.84
N ALA A 55 -17.75 27.05 18.59
CA ALA A 55 -16.43 26.82 18.03
C ALA A 55 -16.42 25.74 16.93
N ALA A 56 -17.16 24.64 17.13
CA ALA A 56 -17.28 23.56 16.14
C ALA A 56 -18.04 24.02 14.89
N VAL A 57 -19.12 24.79 15.07
CA VAL A 57 -19.90 25.38 13.97
C VAL A 57 -19.04 26.36 13.17
N LEU A 58 -18.27 27.23 13.82
CA LEU A 58 -17.38 28.19 13.15
C LEU A 58 -16.23 27.51 12.41
N ALA A 59 -15.63 26.46 13.00
CA ALA A 59 -14.59 25.68 12.34
C ALA A 59 -15.11 24.99 11.07
N ALA A 60 -16.29 24.39 11.14
CA ALA A 60 -16.94 23.77 9.98
C ALA A 60 -17.36 24.79 8.92
N ALA A 61 -17.89 25.95 9.33
CA ALA A 61 -18.22 27.04 8.41
C ALA A 61 -16.96 27.57 7.69
N SER A 62 -15.84 27.69 8.40
CA SER A 62 -14.55 28.10 7.81
C SER A 62 -14.06 27.10 6.77
N ALA A 63 -14.14 25.80 7.05
CA ALA A 63 -13.82 24.75 6.09
C ALA A 63 -14.75 24.77 4.86
N LEU A 64 -16.04 25.00 5.07
CA LEU A 64 -17.02 25.15 3.99
C LEU A 64 -16.72 26.36 3.11
N ILE A 65 -16.40 27.51 3.69
CA ILE A 65 -16.00 28.72 2.94
C ILE A 65 -14.76 28.43 2.11
N LEU A 66 -13.72 27.78 2.66
CA LEU A 66 -12.53 27.40 1.90
C LEU A 66 -12.86 26.47 0.72
N ALA A 67 -13.72 25.48 0.93
CA ALA A 67 -14.17 24.58 -0.13
C ALA A 67 -14.95 25.33 -1.23
N LEU A 68 -15.82 26.27 -0.84
CA LEU A 68 -16.60 27.10 -1.76
C LEU A 68 -15.73 28.08 -2.55
N VAL A 69 -14.71 28.67 -1.93
CA VAL A 69 -13.70 29.50 -2.61
C VAL A 69 -12.93 28.67 -3.63
N GLY A 70 -12.46 27.48 -3.23
CA GLY A 70 -11.80 26.55 -4.15
C GLY A 70 -12.69 26.15 -5.33
N ALA A 71 -13.96 25.84 -5.06
CA ALA A 71 -14.95 25.52 -6.07
C ALA A 71 -15.22 26.71 -7.02
N ALA A 72 -15.32 27.95 -6.50
CA ALA A 72 -15.50 29.14 -7.33
C ALA A 72 -14.28 29.41 -8.24
N VAL A 73 -13.05 29.23 -7.73
CA VAL A 73 -11.82 29.35 -8.52
C VAL A 73 -11.79 28.28 -9.62
N ALA A 74 -12.08 27.02 -9.27
CA ALA A 74 -12.11 25.93 -10.23
C ALA A 74 -13.22 26.10 -11.28
N LEU A 75 -14.40 26.60 -10.87
CA LEU A 75 -15.53 26.92 -11.74
C LEU A 75 -15.13 27.99 -12.77
N SER A 76 -14.49 29.07 -12.32
CA SER A 76 -14.07 30.18 -13.21
C SER A 76 -13.05 29.74 -14.28
N ARG A 77 -12.24 28.72 -13.99
CA ARG A 77 -11.17 28.24 -14.88
C ARG A 77 -11.56 27.09 -15.80
N HIS A 78 -12.47 26.21 -15.38
CA HIS A 78 -12.68 24.91 -16.05
C HIS A 78 -14.14 24.58 -16.39
N HIS A 79 -15.10 25.42 -15.99
CA HIS A 79 -16.50 25.22 -16.36
C HIS A 79 -16.79 25.80 -17.74
N PRO A 80 -17.31 25.04 -18.71
CA PRO A 80 -17.49 25.52 -20.08
C PRO A 80 -18.86 26.19 -20.34
N PHE A 81 -19.76 26.25 -19.35
CA PHE A 81 -21.12 26.75 -19.53
C PHE A 81 -21.39 28.05 -18.77
N ALA A 82 -22.11 28.97 -19.41
CA ALA A 82 -22.56 30.25 -18.85
C ALA A 82 -23.61 30.12 -17.72
N ARG A 83 -24.19 28.93 -17.51
CA ARG A 83 -25.21 28.66 -16.47
C ARG A 83 -24.73 27.57 -15.51
N LEU A 84 -25.01 27.76 -14.22
CA LEU A 84 -24.84 26.72 -13.21
C LEU A 84 -25.96 25.67 -13.40
N GLY A 85 -25.60 24.45 -13.76
CA GLY A 85 -26.56 23.35 -13.94
C GLY A 85 -27.11 22.81 -12.62
N GLY A 86 -28.24 22.11 -12.66
CA GLY A 86 -28.88 21.52 -11.48
C GLY A 86 -27.99 20.50 -10.75
N ALA A 87 -27.08 19.85 -11.49
CA ALA A 87 -26.09 18.93 -10.92
C ALA A 87 -25.19 19.62 -9.88
N ASN A 88 -24.61 20.79 -10.22
CA ASN A 88 -23.74 21.54 -9.31
C ASN A 88 -24.51 22.05 -8.07
N VAL A 89 -25.81 22.34 -8.21
CA VAL A 89 -26.67 22.72 -7.07
C VAL A 89 -26.86 21.55 -6.11
N VAL A 90 -27.13 20.35 -6.63
CA VAL A 90 -27.23 19.14 -5.80
C VAL A 90 -25.90 18.85 -5.11
N THR A 91 -24.77 18.96 -5.81
CA THR A 91 -23.44 18.79 -5.21
C THR A 91 -23.15 19.83 -4.12
N LEU A 92 -23.62 21.08 -4.28
CA LEU A 92 -23.53 22.11 -3.22
C LEU A 92 -24.37 21.78 -1.99
N ILE A 93 -25.58 21.24 -2.17
CA ILE A 93 -26.42 20.76 -1.06
C ILE A 93 -25.69 19.64 -0.32
N ARG A 94 -25.09 18.68 -1.04
CA ARG A 94 -24.28 17.61 -0.45
C ARG A 94 -23.06 18.16 0.31
N LEU A 95 -22.35 19.13 -0.25
CA LEU A 95 -21.25 19.81 0.44
C LEU A 95 -21.69 20.52 1.73
N THR A 96 -22.90 21.09 1.74
CA THR A 96 -23.51 21.69 2.95
C THR A 96 -23.75 20.63 4.01
N VAL A 97 -24.22 19.44 3.62
CA VAL A 97 -24.37 18.29 4.51
C VAL A 97 -23.00 17.83 5.06
N VAL A 98 -21.96 17.77 4.22
CA VAL A 98 -20.60 17.44 4.67
C VAL A 98 -20.10 18.44 5.71
N ALA A 99 -20.31 19.73 5.49
CA ALA A 99 -19.94 20.76 6.46
C ALA A 99 -20.70 20.62 7.79
N PHE A 100 -21.99 20.29 7.72
CA PHE A 100 -22.77 20.00 8.92
C PHE A 100 -22.20 18.79 9.70
N LEU A 101 -21.87 17.69 9.01
CA LEU A 101 -21.25 16.51 9.64
C LEU A 101 -19.86 16.82 10.20
N LEU A 102 -19.12 17.74 9.56
CA LEU A 102 -17.84 18.21 10.05
C LEU A 102 -17.98 19.01 11.35
N ALA A 103 -19.06 19.79 11.51
CA ALA A 103 -19.38 20.47 12.78
C ALA A 103 -19.65 19.44 13.88
N VAL A 104 -20.39 18.37 13.57
CA VAL A 104 -20.61 17.25 14.50
C VAL A 104 -19.30 16.58 14.90
N LEU A 105 -18.39 16.37 13.95
CA LEU A 105 -17.07 15.80 14.22
C LEU A 105 -16.25 16.70 15.17
N PHE A 106 -16.20 18.01 14.91
CA PHE A 106 -15.48 18.96 15.76
C PHE A 106 -16.09 19.14 17.14
N ALA A 107 -17.39 18.84 17.30
CA ALA A 107 -18.04 18.79 18.60
C ALA A 107 -17.66 17.55 19.43
N GLY A 108 -16.85 16.63 18.87
CA GLY A 108 -16.45 15.37 19.53
C GLY A 108 -17.43 14.22 19.30
N GLY A 109 -18.35 14.36 18.33
CA GLY A 109 -19.42 13.42 18.06
C GLY A 109 -20.80 14.06 18.17
N GLY A 110 -21.83 13.33 17.78
CA GLY A 110 -23.21 13.80 17.85
C GLY A 110 -24.20 12.66 17.94
N HIS A 111 -25.49 13.00 17.97
CA HIS A 111 -26.54 12.00 18.10
C HIS A 111 -26.50 11.03 16.90
N PRO A 112 -26.25 9.72 17.10
CA PRO A 112 -26.02 8.77 16.01
C PRO A 112 -27.15 8.73 14.98
N VAL A 113 -28.40 8.82 15.46
CA VAL A 113 -29.60 8.87 14.58
C VAL A 113 -29.58 10.08 13.65
N ALA A 114 -29.13 11.25 14.12
CA ALA A 114 -29.06 12.45 13.30
C ALA A 114 -27.97 12.34 12.24
N VAL A 115 -26.79 11.81 12.61
CA VAL A 115 -25.69 11.52 11.68
C VAL A 115 -26.14 10.54 10.60
N ILE A 116 -26.80 9.44 10.98
CA ILE A 116 -27.32 8.44 10.04
C ILE A 116 -28.37 9.07 9.11
N ALA A 117 -29.38 9.74 9.66
CA ALA A 117 -30.47 10.32 8.87
C ALA A 117 -29.95 11.32 7.82
N VAL A 118 -29.10 12.24 8.24
CA VAL A 118 -28.50 13.25 7.35
C VAL A 118 -27.60 12.59 6.29
N SER A 119 -26.85 11.56 6.66
CA SER A 119 -25.97 10.83 5.73
C SER A 119 -26.74 9.99 4.72
N VAL A 120 -27.86 9.38 5.12
CA VAL A 120 -28.76 8.66 4.21
C VAL A 120 -29.39 9.63 3.21
N VAL A 121 -29.80 10.83 3.65
CA VAL A 121 -30.27 11.87 2.74
C VAL A 121 -29.17 12.25 1.73
N ALA A 122 -27.94 12.51 2.18
CA ALA A 122 -26.83 12.84 1.30
C ALA A 122 -26.48 11.72 0.30
N LEU A 123 -26.55 10.46 0.73
CA LEU A 123 -26.36 9.29 -0.13
C LEU A 123 -27.53 9.10 -1.10
N SER A 124 -28.77 9.41 -0.72
CA SER A 124 -29.92 9.31 -1.63
C SER A 124 -29.87 10.33 -2.78
N LEU A 125 -29.15 11.44 -2.56
CA LEU A 125 -28.88 12.45 -3.58
C LEU A 125 -27.71 12.06 -4.50
N ASP A 126 -26.95 11.02 -4.16
CA ASP A 126 -25.83 10.49 -4.95
C ASP A 126 -26.37 9.89 -6.27
N GLY A 127 -26.00 10.48 -7.40
CA GLY A 127 -26.45 10.09 -8.74
C GLY A 127 -27.62 10.90 -9.32
N VAL A 128 -28.32 11.70 -8.50
CA VAL A 128 -29.32 12.69 -8.98
C VAL A 128 -28.62 13.77 -9.81
N ASP A 129 -27.44 14.19 -9.38
CA ASP A 129 -26.55 15.13 -10.06
C ASP A 129 -26.17 14.63 -11.46
N GLY A 130 -25.75 13.36 -11.60
CA GLY A 130 -25.38 12.75 -12.86
C GLY A 130 -26.58 12.56 -13.80
N TYR A 131 -27.77 12.29 -13.25
CA TYR A 131 -29.02 12.27 -14.01
C TYR A 131 -29.38 13.66 -14.54
N LEU A 132 -29.35 14.69 -13.68
CA LEU A 132 -29.63 16.07 -14.05
C LEU A 132 -28.63 16.62 -15.07
N ALA A 133 -27.33 16.33 -14.91
CA ALA A 133 -26.29 16.73 -15.84
C ALA A 133 -26.53 16.18 -17.26
N ARG A 134 -26.93 14.90 -17.37
CA ARG A 134 -27.26 14.26 -18.66
C ARG A 134 -28.56 14.81 -19.25
N ARG A 135 -29.59 15.01 -18.43
CA ARG A 135 -30.90 15.51 -18.88
C ARG A 135 -30.83 16.97 -19.37
N GLN A 136 -29.99 17.79 -18.74
CA GLN A 136 -29.84 19.21 -19.07
C GLN A 136 -28.77 19.47 -20.14
N GLY A 137 -28.00 18.45 -20.54
CA GLY A 137 -26.86 18.62 -21.47
C GLY A 137 -25.70 19.43 -20.89
N LEU A 138 -25.59 19.51 -19.56
CA LEU A 138 -24.61 20.35 -18.83
C LEU A 138 -23.50 19.52 -18.16
N SER A 139 -23.05 18.43 -18.78
CA SER A 139 -21.94 17.63 -18.26
C SER A 139 -20.59 18.34 -18.47
N SER A 140 -19.89 18.68 -17.38
CA SER A 140 -18.59 19.35 -17.41
C SER A 140 -17.52 18.57 -16.64
N ARG A 141 -16.24 18.75 -17.01
CA ARG A 141 -15.10 18.20 -16.25
C ARG A 141 -15.02 18.78 -14.83
N PHE A 142 -15.36 20.06 -14.69
CA PHE A 142 -15.50 20.70 -13.39
C PHE A 142 -16.53 19.99 -12.53
N GLY A 143 -17.77 19.81 -13.02
CA GLY A 143 -18.86 19.20 -12.25
C GLY A 143 -18.51 17.78 -11.78
N ALA A 144 -17.93 16.97 -12.66
CA ALA A 144 -17.48 15.62 -12.31
C ALA A 144 -16.34 15.62 -11.27
N SER A 145 -15.42 16.58 -11.31
CA SER A 145 -14.35 16.70 -10.33
C SER A 145 -14.89 17.22 -8.99
N PHE A 146 -15.79 18.21 -9.03
CA PHE A 146 -16.41 18.80 -7.84
C PHE A 146 -17.24 17.76 -7.08
N ASP A 147 -18.07 16.99 -7.77
CA ASP A 147 -18.85 15.91 -7.17
C ASP A 147 -17.96 14.84 -6.52
N MET A 148 -16.90 14.41 -7.23
CA MET A 148 -15.93 13.46 -6.70
C MET A 148 -15.19 13.97 -5.45
N GLU A 149 -14.82 15.25 -5.38
CA GLU A 149 -14.18 15.81 -4.18
C GLU A 149 -15.17 15.90 -3.01
N VAL A 150 -16.44 16.23 -3.26
CA VAL A 150 -17.49 16.24 -2.24
C VAL A 150 -17.76 14.82 -1.70
N ASP A 151 -17.81 13.82 -2.57
CA ASP A 151 -17.93 12.40 -2.17
C ASP A 151 -16.78 11.96 -1.28
N SER A 152 -15.56 12.35 -1.66
CA SER A 152 -14.34 11.98 -0.95
C SER A 152 -14.25 12.67 0.41
N ALA A 153 -14.71 13.92 0.51
CA ALA A 153 -14.84 14.65 1.76
C ALA A 153 -15.93 14.01 2.65
N PHE A 154 -17.08 13.67 2.09
CA PHE A 154 -18.17 12.98 2.79
C PHE A 154 -17.70 11.65 3.39
N ALA A 155 -17.05 10.81 2.58
CA ALA A 155 -16.50 9.55 3.03
C ALA A 155 -15.46 9.74 4.15
N LEU A 156 -14.58 10.75 4.04
CA LEU A 156 -13.58 11.03 5.07
C LEU A 156 -14.21 11.46 6.39
N VAL A 157 -15.18 12.38 6.36
CA VAL A 157 -15.87 12.86 7.57
C VAL A 157 -16.61 11.71 8.25
N LEU A 158 -17.31 10.85 7.49
CA LEU A 158 -17.95 9.66 8.05
C LEU A 158 -16.95 8.67 8.62
N ALA A 159 -15.80 8.48 7.97
CA ALA A 159 -14.74 7.60 8.46
C ALA A 159 -14.12 8.10 9.78
N LEU A 160 -13.95 9.42 9.91
CA LEU A 160 -13.49 10.05 11.15
C LEU A 160 -14.52 9.94 12.27
N LEU A 161 -15.81 10.17 11.97
CA LEU A 161 -16.91 9.95 12.93
C LEU A 161 -17.02 8.49 13.36
N ALA A 162 -16.92 7.54 12.41
CA ALA A 162 -16.87 6.10 12.71
C ALA A 162 -15.64 5.74 13.56
N GLY A 163 -14.56 6.51 13.44
CA GLY A 163 -13.33 6.37 14.21
C GLY A 163 -13.52 6.61 15.72
N LEU A 164 -14.54 7.37 16.10
CA LEU A 164 -14.93 7.60 17.50
C LEU A 164 -15.77 6.45 18.08
N GLY A 165 -16.22 5.52 17.22
CA GLY A 165 -17.12 4.43 17.57
C GLY A 165 -16.45 3.06 17.78
N PRO A 166 -17.22 1.97 17.75
CA PRO A 166 -16.75 0.61 18.06
C PRO A 166 -15.65 0.06 17.13
N ALA A 167 -15.56 0.57 15.90
CA ALA A 167 -14.48 0.21 14.97
C ALA A 167 -13.14 0.88 15.33
N GLY A 168 -13.17 1.92 16.16
CA GLY A 168 -12.01 2.72 16.51
C GLY A 168 -11.29 3.33 15.30
N PRO A 169 -10.02 3.73 15.45
CA PRO A 169 -9.26 4.39 14.39
C PRO A 169 -9.14 3.61 13.07
N LEU A 170 -9.40 2.31 13.06
CA LEU A 170 -9.40 1.48 11.85
C LEU A 170 -10.44 1.94 10.82
N ALA A 171 -11.56 2.52 11.24
CA ALA A 171 -12.58 3.02 10.32
C ALA A 171 -12.07 4.13 9.40
N ILE A 172 -11.06 4.90 9.85
CA ILE A 172 -10.44 6.00 9.09
C ILE A 172 -9.83 5.46 7.78
N LEU A 173 -9.36 4.21 7.76
CA LEU A 173 -8.81 3.56 6.56
C LEU A 173 -9.79 3.55 5.38
N LEU A 174 -11.09 3.58 5.64
CA LEU A 174 -12.11 3.61 4.60
C LEU A 174 -12.22 4.99 3.94
N GLY A 175 -11.85 6.09 4.60
CA GLY A 175 -11.94 7.45 4.06
C GLY A 175 -10.69 7.94 3.32
N LEU A 176 -9.54 7.30 3.56
CA LEU A 176 -8.23 7.70 3.01
C LEU A 176 -7.93 7.35 1.54
N PRO A 177 -8.52 6.33 0.88
CA PRO A 177 -8.02 5.84 -0.40
C PRO A 177 -7.89 6.88 -1.52
N ARG A 178 -8.85 7.82 -1.64
CA ARG A 178 -8.78 8.90 -2.64
C ARG A 178 -7.55 9.79 -2.43
N TYR A 179 -7.31 10.21 -1.18
CA TYR A 179 -6.21 11.09 -0.82
C TYR A 179 -4.87 10.40 -0.97
N LEU A 180 -4.78 9.13 -0.57
CA LEU A 180 -3.60 8.30 -0.80
C LEU A 180 -3.32 8.12 -2.29
N PHE A 181 -4.36 7.91 -3.12
CA PHE A 181 -4.22 7.83 -4.57
C PHE A 181 -3.77 9.17 -5.18
N GLY A 182 -4.33 10.30 -4.72
CA GLY A 182 -3.93 11.63 -5.16
C GLY A 182 -2.49 11.98 -4.78
N ALA A 183 -2.10 11.71 -3.54
CA ALA A 183 -0.72 11.87 -3.07
C ALA A 183 0.24 10.94 -3.83
N ALA A 184 -0.17 9.69 -4.08
CA ALA A 184 0.57 8.77 -4.92
C ALA A 184 0.69 9.32 -6.35
N ALA A 185 -0.32 9.98 -6.90
CA ALA A 185 -0.28 10.55 -8.25
C ALA A 185 0.68 11.74 -8.38
N LEU A 186 1.03 12.42 -7.28
CA LEU A 186 2.11 13.41 -7.26
C LEU A 186 3.48 12.73 -7.44
N ALA A 187 3.70 11.58 -6.80
CA ALA A 187 4.93 10.80 -6.93
C ALA A 187 4.97 9.94 -8.22
N TYR A 188 3.80 9.54 -8.70
CA TYR A 188 3.58 8.65 -9.84
C TYR A 188 2.62 9.30 -10.84
N PRO A 189 3.09 10.26 -11.67
CA PRO A 189 2.21 11.01 -12.59
C PRO A 189 1.43 10.14 -13.59
N TRP A 190 1.88 8.91 -13.84
CA TRP A 190 1.15 7.93 -14.66
C TRP A 190 -0.18 7.49 -14.03
N LEU A 191 -0.38 7.70 -12.72
CA LEU A 191 -1.67 7.49 -12.06
C LEU A 191 -2.73 8.50 -12.50
N ASN A 192 -2.34 9.63 -13.09
CA ASN A 192 -3.27 10.62 -13.68
C ASN A 192 -3.73 10.23 -15.10
N GLY A 193 -3.37 9.03 -15.58
CA GLY A 193 -3.81 8.54 -16.87
C GLY A 193 -5.34 8.39 -16.97
N PRO A 194 -5.90 8.39 -18.19
CA PRO A 194 -7.33 8.16 -18.37
C PRO A 194 -7.68 6.71 -18.02
N ILE A 195 -8.65 6.52 -17.12
CA ILE A 195 -9.16 5.19 -16.75
C ILE A 195 -10.48 4.91 -17.45
N ARG A 196 -10.69 3.67 -17.91
CA ARG A 196 -11.97 3.27 -18.49
C ARG A 196 -13.09 3.30 -17.44
N PRO A 197 -14.31 3.74 -17.80
CA PRO A 197 -15.44 3.73 -16.89
C PRO A 197 -15.81 2.28 -16.56
N ARG A 198 -15.85 1.95 -15.25
CA ARG A 198 -16.21 0.62 -14.74
C ARG A 198 -17.37 0.73 -13.76
N TYR A 199 -18.42 -0.05 -13.98
CA TYR A 199 -19.57 -0.13 -13.07
C TYR A 199 -19.18 -0.60 -11.66
N SER A 200 -18.23 -1.53 -11.56
CA SER A 200 -17.76 -2.05 -10.26
C SER A 200 -17.20 -0.97 -9.34
N ARG A 201 -16.54 0.08 -9.88
CA ARG A 201 -16.01 1.18 -9.07
C ARG A 201 -17.14 1.94 -8.38
N LYS A 202 -18.20 2.26 -9.13
CA LYS A 202 -19.37 2.96 -8.60
C LYS A 202 -20.06 2.15 -7.50
N VAL A 203 -20.27 0.85 -7.74
CA VAL A 203 -20.87 -0.05 -6.74
C VAL A 203 -20.03 -0.09 -5.46
N ILE A 204 -18.71 -0.21 -5.56
CA ILE A 204 -17.83 -0.26 -4.39
C ILE A 204 -17.82 1.07 -3.62
N CYS A 205 -17.88 2.21 -4.31
CA CYS A 205 -18.00 3.53 -3.67
C CYS A 205 -19.31 3.67 -2.88
N VAL A 206 -20.44 3.23 -3.46
CA VAL A 206 -21.73 3.22 -2.76
C VAL A 206 -21.70 2.27 -1.57
N LEU A 207 -21.14 1.07 -1.73
CA LEU A 207 -20.97 0.11 -0.62
C LEU A 207 -20.09 0.66 0.50
N GLN A 208 -19.03 1.41 0.16
CA GLN A 208 -18.18 2.10 1.13
C GLN A 208 -18.96 3.13 1.92
N LEU A 209 -19.77 3.97 1.28
CA LEU A 209 -20.62 4.95 1.96
C LEU A 209 -21.67 4.27 2.84
N ILE A 210 -22.33 3.21 2.34
CA ILE A 210 -23.27 2.41 3.14
C ILE A 210 -22.59 1.81 4.37
N ALA A 211 -21.39 1.25 4.22
CA ALA A 211 -20.62 0.70 5.32
C ALA A 211 -20.26 1.79 6.35
N LEU A 212 -19.82 2.96 5.90
CA LEU A 212 -19.48 4.10 6.75
C LEU A 212 -20.69 4.66 7.52
N ILE A 213 -21.88 4.66 6.91
CA ILE A 213 -23.15 5.00 7.57
C ILE A 213 -23.53 3.91 8.57
N ALA A 214 -23.40 2.64 8.18
CA ALA A 214 -23.71 1.51 9.04
C ALA A 214 -22.86 1.54 10.32
N LEU A 215 -21.57 1.89 10.22
CA LEU A 215 -20.66 2.00 11.37
C LEU A 215 -21.11 3.04 12.42
N GLN A 216 -22.06 3.92 12.10
CA GLN A 216 -22.63 4.87 13.06
C GLN A 216 -23.74 4.27 13.93
N PHE A 217 -24.22 3.05 13.65
CA PHE A 217 -25.30 2.45 14.44
C PHE A 217 -24.85 2.16 15.89
N PRO A 218 -25.59 2.65 16.90
CA PRO A 218 -25.16 2.56 18.30
C PRO A 218 -25.16 1.14 18.87
N PHE A 219 -25.84 0.19 18.21
CA PHE A 219 -25.96 -1.21 18.62
C PHE A 219 -24.94 -2.14 17.95
N LEU A 220 -23.99 -1.61 17.17
CA LEU A 220 -22.91 -2.42 16.60
C LEU A 220 -21.88 -2.82 17.65
N SER A 221 -21.63 -4.12 17.76
CA SER A 221 -20.52 -4.63 18.55
C SER A 221 -19.18 -4.38 17.82
N ALA A 222 -18.10 -4.18 18.59
CA ALA A 222 -16.77 -3.95 18.03
C ALA A 222 -16.32 -5.03 17.00
N PRO A 223 -16.55 -6.34 17.23
CA PRO A 223 -16.19 -7.36 16.23
C PRO A 223 -16.92 -7.20 14.91
N VAL A 224 -18.21 -6.87 14.94
CA VAL A 224 -19.02 -6.66 13.72
C VAL A 224 -18.58 -5.39 13.00
N ALA A 225 -18.31 -4.31 13.75
CA ALA A 225 -17.82 -3.05 13.19
C ALA A 225 -16.44 -3.24 12.51
N ILE A 226 -15.51 -3.95 13.16
CA ILE A 226 -14.20 -4.29 12.58
C ILE A 226 -14.36 -5.17 11.33
N ALA A 227 -15.28 -6.15 11.35
CA ALA A 227 -15.54 -7.00 10.18
C ALA A 227 -16.05 -6.18 8.98
N ILE A 228 -16.96 -5.23 9.20
CA ILE A 228 -17.44 -4.30 8.16
C ILE A 228 -16.27 -3.50 7.59
N VAL A 229 -15.38 -2.97 8.44
CA VAL A 229 -14.18 -2.25 8.01
C VAL A 229 -13.26 -3.12 7.16
N ILE A 230 -12.93 -4.33 7.61
CA ILE A 230 -12.03 -5.24 6.89
C ILE A 230 -12.59 -5.61 5.51
N VAL A 231 -13.87 -5.97 5.44
CA VAL A 231 -14.53 -6.35 4.18
C VAL A 231 -14.54 -5.16 3.21
N THR A 232 -14.93 -3.98 3.70
CA THR A 232 -15.00 -2.77 2.87
C THR A 232 -13.61 -2.34 2.40
N ALA A 233 -12.61 -2.38 3.27
CA ALA A 233 -11.22 -2.11 2.92
C ALA A 233 -10.68 -3.09 1.88
N GLY A 234 -11.03 -4.38 1.97
CA GLY A 234 -10.69 -5.39 0.96
C GLY A 234 -11.30 -5.10 -0.41
N LEU A 235 -12.58 -4.70 -0.46
CA LEU A 235 -13.24 -4.28 -1.71
C LEU A 235 -12.60 -3.04 -2.32
N LEU A 236 -12.24 -2.05 -1.49
CA LEU A 236 -11.55 -0.84 -1.94
C LEU A 236 -10.15 -1.15 -2.47
N ALA A 237 -9.37 -1.96 -1.75
CA ALA A 237 -8.04 -2.39 -2.16
C ALA A 237 -8.09 -3.14 -3.50
N TRP A 238 -9.09 -4.01 -3.70
CA TRP A 238 -9.33 -4.66 -4.99
C TRP A 238 -9.67 -3.65 -6.09
N SER A 239 -10.61 -2.73 -5.82
CA SER A 239 -11.05 -1.72 -6.80
C SER A 239 -9.89 -0.85 -7.29
N PHE A 240 -9.18 -0.22 -6.36
CA PHE A 240 -8.01 0.63 -6.63
C PHE A 240 -6.86 -0.18 -7.21
N GLY A 241 -6.65 -1.43 -6.77
CA GLY A 241 -5.63 -2.31 -7.30
C GLY A 241 -5.82 -2.60 -8.79
N VAL A 242 -7.05 -2.89 -9.23
CA VAL A 242 -7.35 -3.08 -10.66
C VAL A 242 -7.11 -1.79 -11.45
N ASP A 243 -7.50 -0.63 -10.92
CA ASP A 243 -7.32 0.67 -11.59
C ASP A 243 -5.82 1.02 -11.73
N ILE A 244 -5.02 0.79 -10.68
CA ILE A 244 -3.55 0.97 -10.69
C ILE A 244 -2.90 0.05 -11.73
N LEU A 245 -3.35 -1.20 -11.84
CA LEU A 245 -2.83 -2.15 -12.83
C LEU A 245 -3.18 -1.75 -14.26
N GLU A 246 -4.38 -1.20 -14.49
CA GLU A 246 -4.79 -0.68 -15.80
C GLU A 246 -3.95 0.55 -16.20
N LEU A 247 -3.79 1.51 -15.29
CA LEU A 247 -2.97 2.70 -15.50
C LEU A 247 -1.52 2.35 -15.80
N ARG A 248 -0.96 1.38 -15.08
CA ARG A 248 0.40 0.90 -15.31
C ARG A 248 0.58 0.22 -16.68
N ARG A 249 -0.45 -0.45 -17.21
CA ARG A 249 -0.40 -1.06 -18.54
C ARG A 249 -0.38 -0.03 -19.67
N ASN A 250 -0.95 1.14 -19.43
CA ASN A 250 -1.12 2.20 -20.42
C ASN A 250 -0.05 3.32 -20.31
N ALA A 251 0.91 3.18 -19.39
CA ALA A 251 1.89 4.21 -19.13
C ALA A 251 3.11 4.07 -20.08
N ASP A 252 3.28 5.00 -21.02
CA ASP A 252 4.50 5.11 -21.84
C ASP A 252 5.69 5.60 -21.00
N ASP A 253 6.83 4.93 -21.14
CA ASP A 253 7.90 4.85 -20.13
C ASP A 253 9.03 5.89 -20.31
N SER A 254 8.70 7.14 -20.61
CA SER A 254 9.68 8.21 -20.80
C SER A 254 9.80 9.13 -19.58
N GLY A 255 10.83 8.91 -18.75
CA GLY A 255 11.42 9.92 -17.85
C GLY A 255 11.49 9.64 -16.33
N ARG A 256 11.12 8.43 -15.86
CA ARG A 256 10.50 8.25 -14.52
C ARG A 256 11.30 7.75 -13.29
N PRO A 257 12.58 7.32 -13.31
CA PRO A 257 13.15 6.67 -12.11
C PRO A 257 13.69 7.61 -11.01
N ALA A 258 14.04 8.87 -11.31
CA ALA A 258 14.73 9.75 -10.34
C ALA A 258 13.81 10.36 -9.27
N LEU A 259 12.63 10.87 -9.66
CA LEU A 259 11.65 11.46 -8.73
C LEU A 259 11.04 10.41 -7.79
N ILE A 260 10.83 9.18 -8.28
CA ILE A 260 10.35 8.04 -7.48
C ILE A 260 11.39 7.69 -6.40
N ARG A 261 12.68 7.65 -6.78
CA ARG A 261 13.77 7.40 -5.82
C ARG A 261 13.89 8.51 -4.78
N LEU A 262 13.69 9.77 -5.17
CA LEU A 262 13.73 10.92 -4.26
C LEU A 262 12.58 10.88 -3.25
N GLY A 263 11.34 10.64 -3.69
CA GLY A 263 10.18 10.53 -2.78
C GLY A 263 10.31 9.37 -1.79
N GLN A 264 10.81 8.20 -2.23
CA GLN A 264 11.04 7.05 -1.35
C GLN A 264 12.20 7.29 -0.37
N ALA A 265 13.25 8.01 -0.79
CA ALA A 265 14.33 8.43 0.10
C ALA A 265 13.84 9.41 1.17
N LEU A 266 13.02 10.40 0.79
CA LEU A 266 12.42 11.37 1.72
C LEU A 266 11.47 10.69 2.72
N LEU A 267 10.62 9.76 2.27
CA LEU A 267 9.76 9.00 3.16
C LEU A 267 10.56 8.13 4.13
N THR A 268 11.62 7.47 3.65
CA THR A 268 12.51 6.67 4.50
C THR A 268 13.20 7.55 5.54
N ALA A 269 13.71 8.73 5.15
CA ALA A 269 14.32 9.69 6.06
C ALA A 269 13.32 10.22 7.10
N LEU A 270 12.07 10.49 6.70
CA LEU A 270 11.01 10.93 7.62
C LEU A 270 10.67 9.84 8.64
N ILE A 271 10.48 8.59 8.21
CA ILE A 271 10.18 7.48 9.13
C ILE A 271 11.35 7.29 10.10
N LEU A 272 12.60 7.30 9.61
CA LEU A 272 13.77 7.20 10.49
C LEU A 272 13.86 8.36 11.47
N ALA A 273 13.58 9.60 11.05
CA ALA A 273 13.56 10.76 11.94
C ALA A 273 12.48 10.65 13.02
N VAL A 274 11.27 10.19 12.67
CA VAL A 274 10.18 9.97 13.64
C VAL A 274 10.55 8.87 14.63
N VAL A 275 11.03 7.72 14.14
CA VAL A 275 11.40 6.61 15.01
C VAL A 275 12.60 6.98 15.90
N TRP A 276 13.57 7.74 15.39
CA TRP A 276 14.69 8.28 16.15
C TRP A 276 14.26 9.16 17.32
N GLN A 277 13.28 10.05 17.09
CA GLN A 277 12.73 10.91 18.14
C GLN A 277 11.97 10.10 19.20
N VAL A 278 11.20 9.08 18.78
CA VAL A 278 10.44 8.21 19.69
C VAL A 278 11.36 7.27 20.51
N ALA A 279 12.47 6.84 19.92
CA ALA A 279 13.39 5.89 20.56
C ALA A 279 14.42 6.53 21.51
N GLY A 280 14.45 7.85 21.64
CA GLY A 280 15.46 8.55 22.46
C GLY A 280 16.85 8.49 21.83
N GLY A 281 16.99 9.04 20.62
CA GLY A 281 18.15 8.83 19.75
C GLY A 281 19.57 9.04 20.31
N VAL A 282 19.74 9.79 21.40
CA VAL A 282 21.04 9.90 22.10
C VAL A 282 21.43 8.57 22.75
N ASP A 283 20.48 7.93 23.45
CA ASP A 283 20.69 6.63 24.09
C ASP A 283 20.97 5.52 23.07
N VAL A 284 20.37 5.62 21.88
CA VAL A 284 20.62 4.68 20.77
C VAL A 284 22.07 4.74 20.28
N LEU A 285 22.66 5.94 20.18
CA LEU A 285 24.06 6.08 19.75
C LEU A 285 25.00 5.46 20.76
N ASP A 286 24.80 5.72 22.04
CA ASP A 286 25.64 5.17 23.10
C ASP A 286 25.57 3.64 23.12
N ILE A 287 24.38 3.08 22.93
CA ILE A 287 24.17 1.63 22.81
C ILE A 287 24.90 1.06 21.57
N LEU A 288 24.86 1.74 20.43
CA LEU A 288 25.53 1.29 19.20
C LEU A 288 27.05 1.40 19.29
N PHE A 289 27.58 2.45 19.93
CA PHE A 289 29.03 2.63 20.11
C PHE A 289 29.63 1.66 21.13
N THR A 290 28.83 1.20 22.09
CA THR A 290 29.23 0.18 23.08
C THR A 290 28.91 -1.24 22.62
N ALA A 291 28.36 -1.41 21.41
CA ALA A 291 27.97 -2.72 20.90
C ALA A 291 29.16 -3.66 20.74
N ASN A 292 28.99 -4.91 21.18
CA ASN A 292 30.07 -5.90 21.14
C ASN A 292 30.39 -6.32 19.69
N PRO A 293 31.64 -6.09 19.21
CA PRO A 293 32.01 -6.32 17.82
C PRO A 293 31.99 -7.80 17.41
N TRP A 294 32.18 -8.74 18.35
CA TRP A 294 32.19 -10.16 18.04
C TRP A 294 30.80 -10.69 17.70
N TRP A 295 29.77 -10.18 18.39
CA TRP A 295 28.39 -10.50 18.07
C TRP A 295 27.96 -9.88 16.73
N LEU A 296 28.45 -8.67 16.40
CA LEU A 296 28.24 -8.05 15.08
C LEU A 296 28.93 -8.85 13.97
N LEU A 297 30.17 -9.32 14.20
CA LEU A 297 30.89 -10.19 13.26
C LEU A 297 30.14 -11.51 13.04
N ALA A 298 29.67 -12.15 14.12
CA ALA A 298 28.86 -13.37 14.04
C ALA A 298 27.57 -13.13 13.23
N ALA A 299 26.88 -12.01 13.46
CA ALA A 299 25.71 -11.62 12.67
C ALA A 299 26.05 -11.45 11.18
N CYS A 300 27.17 -10.79 10.86
CA CYS A 300 27.62 -10.62 9.48
C CYS A 300 27.90 -11.97 8.80
N VAL A 301 28.60 -12.88 9.46
CA VAL A 301 28.87 -14.24 8.95
C VAL A 301 27.59 -15.03 8.72
N LEU A 302 26.63 -14.94 9.64
CA LEU A 302 25.32 -15.58 9.51
C LEU A 302 24.51 -14.99 8.34
N LEU A 303 24.58 -13.68 8.08
CA LEU A 303 23.93 -13.02 6.95
C LEU A 303 24.56 -13.39 5.60
N VAL A 304 25.88 -13.51 5.55
CA VAL A 304 26.61 -14.04 4.38
C VAL A 304 26.17 -15.48 4.12
N THR A 305 26.13 -16.31 5.16
CA THR A 305 25.69 -17.71 5.06
C THR A 305 24.24 -17.81 4.60
N HIS A 306 23.33 -17.02 5.18
CA HIS A 306 21.95 -16.88 4.74
C HIS A 306 21.84 -16.56 3.24
N THR A 307 22.66 -15.62 2.76
CA THR A 307 22.69 -15.22 1.35
C THR A 307 23.15 -16.37 0.46
N VAL A 308 24.18 -17.10 0.85
CA VAL A 308 24.68 -18.27 0.11
C VAL A 308 23.63 -19.39 0.07
N LEU A 309 23.00 -19.72 1.19
CA LEU A 309 21.95 -20.74 1.25
C LEU A 309 20.76 -20.38 0.36
N SER A 310 20.36 -19.10 0.36
CA SER A 310 19.27 -18.62 -0.49
C SER A 310 19.65 -18.65 -1.99
N ALA A 311 20.92 -18.42 -2.33
CA ALA A 311 21.43 -18.56 -3.68
C ALA A 311 21.43 -20.02 -4.17
N LEU A 312 21.86 -20.95 -3.32
CA LEU A 312 21.81 -22.38 -3.62
C LEU A 312 20.36 -22.86 -3.75
N ARG A 313 19.45 -22.32 -2.93
CA ARG A 313 18.01 -22.59 -3.06
C ARG A 313 17.47 -22.12 -4.40
N TRP A 314 17.85 -20.91 -4.83
CA TRP A 314 17.47 -20.40 -6.14
C TRP A 314 17.93 -21.31 -7.28
N ARG A 315 19.17 -21.82 -7.22
CA ARG A 315 19.68 -22.81 -8.19
C ARG A 315 18.80 -24.06 -8.28
N VAL A 316 18.44 -24.63 -7.13
CA VAL A 316 17.59 -25.83 -7.05
C VAL A 316 16.18 -25.56 -7.62
N THR A 317 15.61 -24.39 -7.31
CA THR A 317 14.28 -23.99 -7.80
C THR A 317 14.28 -23.67 -9.30
N ALA A 318 15.39 -23.19 -9.85
CA ALA A 318 15.51 -22.79 -11.25
C ALA A 318 15.75 -23.98 -12.20
N ALA A 319 16.43 -25.04 -11.75
CA ALA A 319 16.79 -26.18 -12.59
C ALA A 319 15.58 -26.89 -13.27
N PRO A 320 14.45 -27.18 -12.58
CA PRO A 320 13.27 -27.79 -13.22
C PRO A 320 12.60 -26.92 -14.29
N LEU A 321 12.96 -25.64 -14.37
CA LEU A 321 12.45 -24.69 -15.36
C LEU A 321 13.36 -24.59 -16.60
N GLY A 322 14.43 -25.39 -16.65
CA GLY A 322 15.43 -25.38 -17.72
C GLY A 322 16.44 -24.22 -17.59
N ILE A 323 16.68 -23.74 -16.36
CA ILE A 323 17.66 -22.68 -16.09
C ILE A 323 18.82 -23.31 -15.32
N ASP A 324 19.92 -23.55 -16.03
CA ASP A 324 21.12 -24.18 -15.48
C ASP A 324 22.08 -23.13 -14.93
N LEU A 325 22.07 -22.99 -13.61
CA LEU A 325 22.94 -22.06 -12.89
C LEU A 325 24.07 -22.83 -12.19
N SER A 326 25.31 -22.43 -12.43
CA SER A 326 26.43 -22.88 -11.58
C SER A 326 26.29 -22.27 -10.18
N GLY A 327 26.80 -22.96 -9.15
CA GLY A 327 26.70 -22.48 -7.76
C GLY A 327 27.34 -21.11 -7.59
N GLY A 328 28.53 -20.91 -8.16
CA GLY A 328 29.22 -19.61 -8.13
C GLY A 328 28.43 -18.51 -8.85
N HIS A 329 27.79 -18.80 -9.99
CA HIS A 329 26.97 -17.80 -10.69
C HIS A 329 25.74 -17.42 -9.86
N ALA A 330 25.04 -18.39 -9.29
CA ALA A 330 23.87 -18.14 -8.43
C ALA A 330 24.23 -17.27 -7.22
N ILE A 331 25.34 -17.58 -6.53
CA ILE A 331 25.84 -16.82 -5.38
C ILE A 331 26.16 -15.37 -5.78
N ARG A 332 26.90 -15.19 -6.88
CA ARG A 332 27.27 -13.86 -7.39
C ARG A 332 26.07 -12.99 -7.71
N GLU A 333 25.09 -13.54 -8.42
CA GLU A 333 23.86 -12.80 -8.77
C GLU A 333 23.00 -12.51 -7.53
N TYR A 334 23.01 -13.38 -6.52
CA TYR A 334 22.27 -13.15 -5.28
C TYR A 334 22.90 -12.05 -4.43
N PHE A 335 24.24 -12.01 -4.27
CA PHE A 335 24.91 -10.90 -3.58
C PHE A 335 24.64 -9.54 -4.26
N LEU A 336 24.69 -9.51 -5.60
CA LEU A 336 24.35 -8.31 -6.35
C LEU A 336 22.88 -7.91 -6.15
N ALA A 337 21.96 -8.88 -6.17
CA ALA A 337 20.55 -8.63 -5.91
C ALA A 337 20.32 -8.10 -4.48
N GLN A 338 20.98 -8.68 -3.48
CA GLN A 338 20.89 -8.27 -2.08
C GLN A 338 21.42 -6.84 -1.90
N LEU A 339 22.59 -6.54 -2.47
CA LEU A 339 23.18 -5.19 -2.44
C LEU A 339 22.20 -4.17 -3.02
N VAL A 340 21.70 -4.43 -4.24
CA VAL A 340 20.72 -3.57 -4.91
C VAL A 340 19.46 -3.40 -4.06
N ASN A 341 18.91 -4.48 -3.49
CA ASN A 341 17.71 -4.41 -2.68
C ASN A 341 17.92 -3.63 -1.37
N THR A 342 19.13 -3.67 -0.80
CA THR A 342 19.47 -2.92 0.42
C THR A 342 19.73 -1.44 0.16
N THR A 343 20.20 -1.06 -1.03
CA THR A 343 20.60 0.32 -1.34
C THR A 343 19.59 1.09 -2.19
N LEU A 344 18.77 0.40 -3.00
CA LEU A 344 17.78 1.03 -3.88
C LEU A 344 16.37 0.86 -3.32
N PRO A 345 15.47 1.82 -3.58
CA PRO A 345 14.11 1.72 -3.11
C PRO A 345 13.32 0.65 -3.87
N GLY A 346 12.34 0.07 -3.18
CA GLY A 346 11.41 -0.93 -3.72
C GLY A 346 11.77 -2.38 -3.39
N GLY A 347 12.94 -2.67 -2.80
CA GLY A 347 13.27 -3.96 -2.14
C GLY A 347 13.31 -5.23 -3.02
N VAL A 348 12.85 -5.15 -4.27
CA VAL A 348 12.77 -6.30 -5.21
C VAL A 348 13.46 -6.01 -6.55
N VAL A 349 14.07 -4.84 -6.71
CA VAL A 349 14.71 -4.40 -7.96
C VAL A 349 15.88 -5.32 -8.34
N GLY A 350 16.68 -5.73 -7.35
CA GLY A 350 17.79 -6.67 -7.54
C GLY A 350 17.30 -8.04 -8.00
N ASP A 351 16.17 -8.48 -7.45
CA ASP A 351 15.54 -9.75 -7.80
C ASP A 351 14.92 -9.75 -9.20
N ALA A 352 14.33 -8.62 -9.61
CA ALA A 352 13.89 -8.42 -10.99
C ALA A 352 15.10 -8.39 -11.96
N ALA A 353 16.20 -7.75 -11.56
CA ALA A 353 17.39 -7.63 -12.39
C ALA A 353 18.08 -9.00 -12.61
N ARG A 354 18.18 -9.85 -11.58
CA ARG A 354 18.71 -11.22 -11.76
C ARG A 354 17.80 -12.07 -12.65
N ALA A 355 16.47 -11.97 -12.50
CA ALA A 355 15.51 -12.67 -13.36
C ALA A 355 15.62 -12.22 -14.83
N ALA A 356 15.82 -10.93 -15.06
CA ALA A 356 16.02 -10.37 -16.40
C ALA A 356 17.34 -10.86 -17.02
N ARG A 357 18.41 -11.00 -16.24
CA ARG A 357 19.72 -11.46 -16.75
C ARG A 357 19.73 -12.96 -17.08
N THR A 358 18.96 -13.78 -16.37
CA THR A 358 18.83 -15.22 -16.67
C THR A 358 17.83 -15.54 -17.80
N ARG A 359 17.18 -14.53 -18.38
CA ARG A 359 16.17 -14.70 -19.45
C ARG A 359 16.69 -15.32 -20.75
N HIS A 360 18.01 -15.36 -20.95
CA HIS A 360 18.59 -15.96 -22.16
C HIS A 360 18.51 -17.49 -22.15
N GLN A 361 18.35 -18.10 -20.96
CA GLN A 361 18.22 -19.56 -20.81
C GLN A 361 16.75 -20.02 -20.80
N ALA A 362 15.81 -19.15 -20.45
CA ALA A 362 14.39 -19.46 -20.41
C ALA A 362 13.52 -18.22 -20.64
N THR A 363 12.27 -18.42 -21.07
CA THR A 363 11.33 -17.30 -21.26
C THR A 363 11.24 -16.41 -20.02
N LEU A 364 11.03 -15.11 -20.21
CA LEU A 364 10.97 -14.12 -19.11
C LEU A 364 10.01 -14.55 -18.00
N GLY A 365 8.86 -15.13 -18.35
CA GLY A 365 7.89 -15.66 -17.39
C GLY A 365 8.43 -16.79 -16.52
N ARG A 366 9.27 -17.69 -17.06
CA ARG A 366 9.92 -18.76 -16.28
C ARG A 366 11.01 -18.22 -15.36
N SER A 367 11.82 -17.27 -15.85
CA SER A 367 12.88 -16.64 -15.04
C SER A 367 12.31 -15.84 -13.86
N VAL A 368 11.24 -15.08 -14.10
CA VAL A 368 10.51 -14.37 -13.02
C VAL A 368 9.83 -15.36 -12.09
N GLY A 369 9.18 -16.39 -12.63
CA GLY A 369 8.54 -17.46 -11.85
C GLY A 369 9.51 -18.15 -10.88
N ALA A 370 10.73 -18.46 -11.31
CA ALA A 370 11.76 -19.07 -10.48
C ALA A 370 12.09 -18.22 -9.24
N VAL A 371 12.24 -16.91 -9.44
CA VAL A 371 12.53 -15.93 -8.37
C VAL A 371 11.35 -15.78 -7.41
N VAL A 372 10.12 -15.72 -7.95
CA VAL A 372 8.90 -15.60 -7.12
C VAL A 372 8.69 -16.87 -6.28
N VAL A 373 8.88 -18.05 -6.86
CA VAL A 373 8.77 -19.32 -6.12
C VAL A 373 9.85 -19.40 -5.05
N GLU A 374 11.10 -19.07 -5.37
CA GLU A 374 12.20 -19.06 -4.41
C GLU A 374 11.91 -18.16 -3.21
N ARG A 375 11.41 -16.94 -3.46
CA ARG A 375 11.03 -16.01 -2.40
C ARG A 375 9.82 -16.50 -1.61
N GLY A 376 8.80 -17.02 -2.29
CA GLY A 376 7.62 -17.60 -1.66
C GLY A 376 7.97 -18.74 -0.72
N VAL A 377 8.83 -19.67 -1.14
CA VAL A 377 9.32 -20.78 -0.30
C VAL A 377 10.05 -20.25 0.94
N GLY A 378 10.89 -19.23 0.79
CA GLY A 378 11.54 -18.58 1.93
C GLY A 378 10.56 -17.96 2.93
N GLN A 379 9.53 -17.26 2.44
CA GLN A 379 8.51 -16.65 3.30
C GLN A 379 7.65 -17.70 4.00
N VAL A 380 7.29 -18.78 3.31
CA VAL A 380 6.54 -19.90 3.91
C VAL A 380 7.38 -20.59 4.99
N ALA A 381 8.68 -20.77 4.78
CA ALA A 381 9.56 -21.36 5.79
C ALA A 381 9.65 -20.49 7.06
N LEU A 382 9.82 -19.18 6.91
CA LEU A 382 9.82 -18.25 8.04
C LEU A 382 8.46 -18.21 8.74
N LEU A 383 7.36 -18.22 7.97
CA LEU A 383 5.98 -18.24 8.50
C LEU A 383 5.70 -19.53 9.28
N ALA A 384 6.18 -20.68 8.80
CA ALA A 384 6.01 -21.95 9.49
C ALA A 384 6.74 -21.95 10.84
N VAL A 385 7.98 -21.47 10.88
CA VAL A 385 8.74 -21.31 12.13
C VAL A 385 8.00 -20.36 13.09
N PHE A 386 7.55 -19.21 12.58
CA PHE A 386 6.74 -18.27 13.37
C PHE A 386 5.46 -18.91 13.92
N ALA A 387 4.68 -19.60 13.09
CA ALA A 387 3.41 -20.19 13.50
C ALA A 387 3.61 -21.24 14.61
N VAL A 388 4.60 -22.13 14.45
CA VAL A 388 4.94 -23.13 15.47
C VAL A 388 5.40 -22.46 16.76
N ALA A 389 6.30 -21.48 16.67
CA ALA A 389 6.81 -20.78 17.84
C ALA A 389 5.74 -19.94 18.55
N PHE A 390 4.89 -19.24 17.80
CA PHE A 390 3.76 -18.48 18.33
C PHE A 390 2.81 -19.38 19.12
N LEU A 391 2.37 -20.49 18.53
CA LEU A 391 1.53 -21.48 19.22
C LEU A 391 2.24 -22.05 20.45
N ALA A 392 3.52 -22.40 20.35
CA ALA A 392 4.31 -22.87 21.49
C ALA A 392 4.35 -21.82 22.60
N THR A 393 4.58 -20.54 22.29
CA THR A 393 4.61 -19.45 23.28
C THR A 393 3.27 -19.12 23.92
N LEU A 394 2.14 -19.48 23.29
CA LEU A 394 0.81 -19.30 23.88
C LEU A 394 0.50 -20.33 24.98
N PHE A 395 1.01 -21.56 24.81
CA PHE A 395 0.64 -22.68 25.67
C PHE A 395 1.78 -23.17 26.58
N ALA A 396 3.04 -22.80 26.29
CA ALA A 396 4.18 -23.22 27.09
C ALA A 396 4.29 -22.40 28.40
N PRO A 397 4.61 -23.05 29.54
CA PRO A 397 4.98 -22.35 30.77
C PRO A 397 6.20 -21.45 30.52
N GLY A 398 6.13 -20.18 30.91
CA GLY A 398 7.20 -19.21 30.62
C GLY A 398 7.23 -18.71 29.17
N GLY A 399 6.13 -18.90 28.43
CA GLY A 399 5.91 -18.31 27.11
C GLY A 399 5.81 -16.78 27.12
N ILE A 400 5.50 -16.20 25.98
CA ILE A 400 5.39 -14.74 25.82
C ILE A 400 3.98 -14.30 26.21
N ALA A 401 3.88 -13.27 27.06
CA ALA A 401 2.61 -12.64 27.42
C ALA A 401 2.11 -11.74 26.27
N TRP A 402 1.52 -12.36 25.25
CA TRP A 402 0.97 -11.63 24.11
C TRP A 402 -0.25 -10.78 24.52
N PRO A 403 -0.37 -9.53 24.05
CA PRO A 403 -1.61 -8.77 24.17
C PRO A 403 -2.78 -9.56 23.56
N PRO A 404 -3.91 -9.77 24.26
CA PRO A 404 -4.97 -10.69 23.82
C PRO A 404 -5.52 -10.37 22.43
N VAL A 405 -5.69 -9.09 22.12
CA VAL A 405 -6.16 -8.62 20.80
C VAL A 405 -5.16 -8.98 19.70
N LEU A 406 -3.86 -8.80 19.96
CA LEU A 406 -2.80 -9.12 19.01
C LEU A 406 -2.70 -10.65 18.80
N ALA A 407 -2.76 -11.43 19.87
CA ALA A 407 -2.76 -12.89 19.80
C ALA A 407 -3.95 -13.42 18.99
N ALA A 408 -5.16 -12.88 19.21
CA ALA A 408 -6.35 -13.23 18.44
C ALA A 408 -6.20 -12.87 16.95
N ALA A 409 -5.72 -11.65 16.65
CA ALA A 409 -5.49 -11.21 15.27
C ALA A 409 -4.48 -12.11 14.53
N ILE A 410 -3.36 -12.44 15.18
CA ILE A 410 -2.35 -13.36 14.64
C ILE A 410 -2.96 -14.75 14.41
N SER A 411 -3.73 -15.27 15.37
CA SER A 411 -4.34 -16.60 15.27
C SER A 411 -5.33 -16.69 14.09
N VAL A 412 -6.17 -15.66 13.91
CA VAL A 412 -7.09 -15.58 12.77
C VAL A 412 -6.34 -15.48 11.44
N ALA A 413 -5.27 -14.66 11.38
CA ALA A 413 -4.45 -14.53 10.18
C ALA A 413 -3.76 -15.85 9.82
N LEU A 414 -3.18 -16.55 10.80
CA LEU A 414 -2.56 -17.86 10.60
C LEU A 414 -3.56 -18.91 10.12
N LEU A 415 -4.78 -18.94 10.69
CA LEU A 415 -5.84 -19.83 10.25
C LEU A 415 -6.26 -19.54 8.80
N ALA A 416 -6.46 -18.26 8.45
CA ALA A 416 -6.80 -17.86 7.09
C ALA A 416 -5.71 -18.25 6.08
N LEU A 417 -4.43 -18.04 6.43
CA LEU A 417 -3.29 -18.43 5.61
C LEU A 417 -3.16 -19.95 5.48
N ALA A 418 -3.43 -20.71 6.55
CA ALA A 418 -3.44 -22.17 6.52
C ALA A 418 -4.54 -22.71 5.60
N ILE A 419 -5.76 -22.15 5.68
CA ILE A 419 -6.88 -22.50 4.79
C ILE A 419 -6.54 -22.15 3.34
N ALA A 420 -6.02 -20.95 3.08
CA ALA A 420 -5.61 -20.53 1.74
C ALA A 420 -4.51 -21.43 1.17
N GLY A 421 -3.52 -21.80 2.00
CA GLY A 421 -2.46 -22.74 1.65
C GLY A 421 -3.00 -24.13 1.33
N LEU A 422 -3.93 -24.66 2.13
CA LEU A 422 -4.59 -25.93 1.87
C LEU A 422 -5.38 -25.91 0.55
N VAL A 423 -6.18 -24.87 0.32
CA VAL A 423 -6.93 -24.69 -0.94
C VAL A 423 -5.97 -24.63 -2.13
N LEU A 424 -4.84 -23.92 -2.00
CA LEU A 424 -3.82 -23.87 -3.04
C LEU A 424 -3.21 -25.25 -3.30
N VAL A 425 -2.80 -25.98 -2.27
CA VAL A 425 -2.24 -27.34 -2.41
C VAL A 425 -3.25 -28.30 -3.04
N LEU A 426 -4.51 -28.26 -2.62
CA LEU A 426 -5.59 -29.08 -3.20
C LEU A 426 -5.80 -28.74 -4.68
N ARG A 427 -5.81 -27.44 -5.03
CA ARG A 427 -5.87 -27.03 -6.44
C ARG A 427 -4.65 -27.50 -7.23
N LEU A 428 -3.44 -27.39 -6.69
CA LEU A 428 -2.22 -27.85 -7.36
C LEU A 428 -2.15 -29.37 -7.54
N ARG A 429 -2.82 -30.15 -6.67
CA ARG A 429 -2.87 -31.61 -6.76
C ARG A 429 -4.01 -32.14 -7.64
N PHE A 430 -5.19 -31.53 -7.56
CA PHE A 430 -6.42 -32.10 -8.16
C PHE A 430 -6.98 -31.31 -9.34
N ALA A 431 -6.56 -30.05 -9.58
CA ALA A 431 -7.08 -29.31 -10.72
C ALA A 431 -6.52 -29.90 -12.04
N PRO A 432 -7.38 -30.14 -13.04
CA PRO A 432 -6.92 -30.61 -14.34
C PRO A 432 -5.96 -29.58 -14.97
N PRO A 433 -4.85 -29.99 -15.60
CA PRO A 433 -3.96 -29.07 -16.29
C PRO A 433 -4.76 -28.40 -17.40
N ALA A 434 -4.96 -27.07 -17.31
CA ALA A 434 -5.68 -26.30 -18.31
C ALA A 434 -4.72 -25.92 -19.45
N PRO A 435 -4.65 -26.71 -20.54
CA PRO A 435 -3.60 -26.55 -21.54
C PRO A 435 -3.80 -25.23 -22.28
N GLY A 436 -2.73 -24.47 -22.49
CA GLY A 436 -2.74 -23.25 -23.30
C GLY A 436 -3.09 -21.93 -22.58
N SER A 437 -3.69 -21.97 -21.39
CA SER A 437 -3.95 -20.74 -20.62
C SER A 437 -2.65 -20.15 -20.03
N ARG A 438 -2.53 -18.81 -19.95
CA ARG A 438 -1.38 -18.15 -19.29
C ARG A 438 -1.25 -18.57 -17.82
N LEU A 439 -2.39 -18.79 -17.15
CA LEU A 439 -2.45 -19.23 -15.76
C LEU A 439 -2.00 -20.69 -15.59
N GLY A 440 -2.41 -21.60 -16.48
CA GLY A 440 -1.97 -23.00 -16.48
C GLY A 440 -0.46 -23.14 -16.63
N ARG A 441 0.17 -22.36 -17.52
CA ARG A 441 1.63 -22.35 -17.69
C ARG A 441 2.40 -21.87 -16.45
N LEU A 442 1.84 -20.91 -15.71
CA LEU A 442 2.41 -20.43 -14.44
C LEU A 442 2.27 -21.48 -13.34
N VAL A 443 1.09 -22.09 -13.22
CA VAL A 443 0.80 -23.16 -12.26
C VAL A 443 1.70 -24.38 -12.51
N ASP A 444 1.88 -24.80 -13.75
CA ASP A 444 2.74 -25.92 -14.12
C ASP A 444 4.23 -25.65 -13.86
N GLY A 445 4.66 -24.40 -14.02
CA GLY A 445 6.02 -23.96 -13.70
C GLY A 445 6.26 -23.99 -12.19
N THR A 446 5.33 -23.45 -11.41
CA THR A 446 5.38 -23.50 -9.93
C THR A 446 5.36 -24.94 -9.43
N ARG A 447 4.47 -25.78 -9.95
CA ARG A 447 4.37 -27.21 -9.57
C ARG A 447 5.69 -27.92 -9.82
N ARG A 448 6.28 -27.79 -11.02
CA ARG A 448 7.59 -28.40 -11.34
C ARG A 448 8.72 -27.90 -10.43
N SER A 449 8.71 -26.62 -10.09
CA SER A 449 9.72 -26.01 -9.21
C SER A 449 9.59 -26.41 -7.74
N LEU A 450 8.51 -27.08 -7.35
CA LEU A 450 8.26 -27.55 -5.98
C LEU A 450 8.31 -29.08 -5.86
N THR A 451 7.83 -29.81 -6.88
CA THR A 451 7.60 -31.26 -6.78
C THR A 451 8.57 -32.12 -7.59
N ALA A 452 9.55 -31.53 -8.28
CA ALA A 452 10.54 -32.31 -9.01
C ALA A 452 11.39 -33.19 -8.04
N PRO A 453 11.83 -34.39 -8.46
CA PRO A 453 12.65 -35.27 -7.63
C PRO A 453 13.90 -34.55 -7.10
N GLY A 454 14.19 -34.67 -5.81
CA GLY A 454 15.35 -34.03 -5.16
C GLY A 454 15.20 -32.54 -4.84
N VAL A 455 14.21 -31.83 -5.42
CA VAL A 455 14.00 -30.39 -5.18
C VAL A 455 13.40 -30.13 -3.82
N LEU A 456 12.37 -30.87 -3.42
CA LEU A 456 11.68 -30.69 -2.13
C LEU A 456 12.62 -30.84 -0.91
N PRO A 457 13.40 -31.93 -0.75
CA PRO A 457 14.30 -32.05 0.41
C PRO A 457 15.38 -30.96 0.42
N ALA A 458 15.93 -30.60 -0.74
CA ALA A 458 16.89 -29.51 -0.85
C ALA A 458 16.27 -28.16 -0.48
N GLN A 459 15.04 -27.87 -0.93
CA GLN A 459 14.31 -26.65 -0.54
C GLN A 459 14.04 -26.60 0.96
N LEU A 460 13.65 -27.70 1.59
CA LEU A 460 13.41 -27.77 3.03
C LEU A 460 14.69 -27.50 3.83
N VAL A 461 15.78 -28.20 3.51
CA VAL A 461 17.07 -28.05 4.22
C VAL A 461 17.64 -26.63 4.03
N LEU A 462 17.68 -26.14 2.79
CA LEU A 462 18.23 -24.81 2.49
C LEU A 462 17.37 -23.70 3.10
N SER A 463 16.04 -23.87 3.12
CA SER A 463 15.16 -22.87 3.72
C SER A 463 15.23 -22.89 5.25
N ALA A 464 15.28 -24.07 5.87
CA ALA A 464 15.47 -24.19 7.31
C ALA A 464 16.81 -23.56 7.74
N GLY A 465 17.91 -23.88 7.05
CA GLY A 465 19.22 -23.28 7.31
C GLY A 465 19.21 -21.77 7.12
N ALA A 466 18.60 -21.26 6.03
CA ALA A 466 18.48 -19.84 5.78
C ALA A 466 17.65 -19.12 6.86
N THR A 467 16.53 -19.72 7.30
CA THR A 467 15.69 -19.18 8.38
C THR A 467 16.43 -19.16 9.72
N VAL A 468 17.15 -20.22 10.07
CA VAL A 468 17.97 -20.24 11.28
C VAL A 468 19.04 -19.15 11.22
N CYS A 469 19.74 -19.01 10.09
CA CYS A 469 20.78 -17.98 9.94
C CYS A 469 20.23 -16.55 10.09
N ILE A 470 19.07 -16.23 9.48
CA ILE A 470 18.53 -14.87 9.55
C ILE A 470 18.02 -14.52 10.96
N LEU A 471 17.39 -15.48 11.65
CA LEU A 471 16.93 -15.28 13.03
C LEU A 471 18.10 -15.21 14.01
N ALA A 472 19.10 -16.08 13.86
CA ALA A 472 20.31 -16.05 14.67
C ALA A 472 21.11 -14.76 14.44
N ALA A 473 21.17 -14.24 13.21
CA ALA A 473 21.82 -12.97 12.93
C ALA A 473 21.16 -11.80 13.65
N PHE A 474 19.82 -11.75 13.68
CA PHE A 474 19.09 -10.74 14.44
C PHE A 474 19.32 -10.91 15.95
N ALA A 475 19.29 -12.14 16.46
CA ALA A 475 19.59 -12.44 17.86
C ALA A 475 21.02 -12.02 18.26
N CYS A 476 22.01 -12.23 17.38
CA CYS A 476 23.37 -11.74 17.58
C CYS A 476 23.42 -10.21 17.62
N CYS A 477 22.67 -9.51 16.76
CA CYS A 477 22.60 -8.04 16.81
C CYS A 477 21.95 -7.54 18.12
N ALA A 478 20.91 -8.22 18.61
CA ALA A 478 20.29 -7.91 19.90
C ALA A 478 21.26 -8.17 21.08
N ALA A 479 22.00 -9.27 21.04
CA ALA A 479 23.05 -9.56 22.02
C ALA A 479 24.21 -8.54 21.95
N ALA A 480 24.57 -8.07 20.75
CA ALA A 480 25.63 -7.08 20.57
C ALA A 480 25.33 -5.78 21.30
N VAL A 481 24.07 -5.34 21.28
CA VAL A 481 23.59 -4.11 21.94
C VAL A 481 23.22 -4.32 23.42
N GLY A 482 23.61 -5.44 24.03
CA GLY A 482 23.36 -5.73 25.44
C GLY A 482 21.92 -6.17 25.75
N ALA A 483 21.15 -6.59 24.75
CA ALA A 483 19.75 -6.99 24.87
C ALA A 483 19.49 -8.41 24.33
N PRO A 484 20.08 -9.46 24.94
CA PRO A 484 19.89 -10.83 24.48
C PRO A 484 18.42 -11.25 24.56
N LEU A 485 17.89 -11.78 23.46
CA LEU A 485 16.49 -12.20 23.35
C LEU A 485 16.30 -13.65 23.84
N PRO A 486 15.20 -13.97 24.55
CA PRO A 486 14.85 -15.35 24.84
C PRO A 486 14.47 -16.10 23.54
N LEU A 487 14.67 -17.42 23.52
CA LEU A 487 14.40 -18.25 22.33
C LEU A 487 12.97 -18.07 21.80
N GLY A 488 11.98 -17.97 22.69
CA GLY A 488 10.60 -17.69 22.31
C GLY A 488 10.46 -16.41 21.50
N ALA A 489 11.17 -15.34 21.87
CA ALA A 489 11.13 -14.07 21.15
C ALA A 489 11.85 -14.14 19.81
N ILE A 490 12.99 -14.86 19.75
CA ILE A 490 13.74 -15.08 18.51
C ILE A 490 12.87 -15.78 17.46
N PHE A 491 12.06 -16.76 17.85
CA PHE A 491 11.25 -17.53 16.90
C PHE A 491 9.82 -17.02 16.73
N ALA A 492 9.26 -16.26 17.68
CA ALA A 492 7.87 -15.79 17.61
C ALA A 492 7.72 -14.28 17.40
N VAL A 493 8.69 -13.45 17.82
CA VAL A 493 8.59 -11.97 17.68
C VAL A 493 9.44 -11.47 16.51
N VAL A 494 10.69 -11.93 16.42
CA VAL A 494 11.62 -11.49 15.34
C VAL A 494 11.07 -11.75 13.93
N PRO A 495 10.41 -12.89 13.61
CA PRO A 495 9.81 -13.07 12.29
C PRO A 495 8.79 -12.00 11.91
N LEU A 496 8.00 -11.50 12.86
CA LEU A 496 7.05 -10.40 12.62
C LEU A 496 7.78 -9.10 12.26
N VAL A 497 8.89 -8.82 12.93
CA VAL A 497 9.77 -7.68 12.61
C VAL A 497 10.37 -7.84 11.20
N LEU A 498 10.81 -9.05 10.83
CA LEU A 498 11.37 -9.32 9.51
C LEU A 498 10.30 -9.32 8.40
N PHE A 499 9.06 -9.73 8.67
CA PHE A 499 7.95 -9.63 7.73
C PHE A 499 7.62 -8.17 7.38
N ALA A 500 7.89 -7.23 8.27
CA ALA A 500 7.73 -5.80 7.99
C ALA A 500 8.62 -5.36 6.79
N MET A 501 9.74 -6.04 6.55
CA MET A 501 10.64 -5.77 5.42
C MET A 501 10.09 -6.26 4.06
N VAL A 502 9.02 -7.07 4.04
CA VAL A 502 8.41 -7.56 2.79
C VAL A 502 7.69 -6.44 2.04
N LEU A 503 7.23 -5.41 2.74
CA LEU A 503 6.54 -4.27 2.15
C LEU A 503 7.53 -3.41 1.36
N PRO A 504 7.40 -3.27 0.02
CA PRO A 504 8.36 -2.56 -0.84
C PRO A 504 8.15 -1.04 -0.79
N ILE A 505 7.94 -0.49 0.41
CA ILE A 505 7.59 0.91 0.64
C ILE A 505 8.79 1.79 1.01
N SER A 506 9.88 1.20 1.51
CA SER A 506 11.10 1.92 1.91
C SER A 506 12.37 1.43 1.20
N VAL A 507 13.47 2.16 1.39
CA VAL A 507 14.80 1.76 0.91
C VAL A 507 15.33 0.64 1.81
N GLY A 508 15.57 -0.55 1.29
CA GLY A 508 16.19 -1.65 2.06
C GLY A 508 15.45 -2.11 3.32
N GLY A 509 14.16 -1.76 3.47
CA GLY A 509 13.38 -2.05 4.67
C GLY A 509 13.66 -1.10 5.85
N TRP A 510 14.51 -0.09 5.67
CA TRP A 510 14.79 0.93 6.68
C TRP A 510 13.53 1.72 7.05
N GLY A 511 13.41 2.09 8.32
CA GLY A 511 12.27 2.76 8.93
C GLY A 511 11.13 1.81 9.30
N VAL A 512 10.70 0.96 8.35
CA VAL A 512 9.59 0.02 8.57
C VAL A 512 9.99 -1.10 9.53
N ARG A 513 11.19 -1.66 9.35
CA ARG A 513 11.75 -2.67 10.25
C ARG A 513 11.97 -2.10 11.64
N GLU A 514 12.56 -0.92 11.76
CA GLU A 514 12.80 -0.24 13.04
C GLU A 514 11.48 0.05 13.76
N GLY A 515 10.47 0.56 13.06
CA GLY A 515 9.14 0.79 13.62
C GLY A 515 8.49 -0.51 14.12
N ALA A 516 8.58 -1.60 13.35
CA ALA A 516 8.09 -2.91 13.77
C ALA A 516 8.86 -3.45 14.99
N ALA A 517 10.18 -3.26 15.03
CA ALA A 517 11.02 -3.67 16.16
C ALA A 517 10.64 -2.92 17.43
N VAL A 518 10.52 -1.58 17.37
CA VAL A 518 10.11 -0.73 18.49
C VAL A 518 8.70 -1.06 18.97
N ALA A 519 7.79 -1.46 18.08
CA ALA A 519 6.42 -1.84 18.45
C ALA A 519 6.31 -3.24 19.07
N LEU A 520 7.14 -4.20 18.63
CA LEU A 520 6.95 -5.63 18.96
C LEU A 520 7.97 -6.17 19.97
N LEU A 521 9.23 -5.76 19.91
CA LEU A 521 10.27 -6.29 20.82
C LEU A 521 10.09 -5.90 22.30
N PRO A 522 9.39 -4.81 22.67
CA PRO A 522 9.04 -4.58 24.07
C PRO A 522 8.16 -5.69 24.69
N ILE A 523 7.38 -6.41 23.89
CA ILE A 523 6.62 -7.59 24.34
C ILE A 523 7.58 -8.70 24.82
N ALA A 524 8.81 -8.72 24.31
CA ALA A 524 9.88 -9.62 24.71
C ALA A 524 10.83 -9.05 25.79
N GLY A 525 10.50 -7.88 26.37
CA GLY A 525 11.26 -7.28 27.47
C GLY A 525 12.36 -6.30 27.06
N LEU A 526 12.45 -5.91 25.79
CA LEU A 526 13.41 -4.88 25.34
C LEU A 526 12.88 -3.48 25.60
N THR A 527 13.78 -2.54 25.89
CA THR A 527 13.41 -1.11 25.82
C THR A 527 13.23 -0.67 24.36
N THR A 528 12.52 0.42 24.12
CA THR A 528 12.35 0.99 22.77
C THR A 528 13.69 1.36 22.13
N ALA A 529 14.64 1.89 22.91
CA ALA A 529 16.00 2.19 22.47
C ALA A 529 16.78 0.93 22.07
N GLN A 530 16.74 -0.13 22.89
CA GLN A 530 17.38 -1.42 22.58
C GLN A 530 16.76 -2.09 21.35
N ALA A 531 15.43 -2.05 21.22
CA ALA A 531 14.70 -2.59 20.09
C ALA A 531 15.09 -1.89 18.78
N PHE A 532 15.20 -0.56 18.80
CA PHE A 532 15.69 0.22 17.68
C PHE A 532 17.15 -0.11 17.36
N ALA A 533 18.04 -0.09 18.36
CA ALA A 533 19.47 -0.34 18.19
C ALA A 533 19.75 -1.74 17.62
N ALA A 534 19.07 -2.78 18.12
CA ALA A 534 19.19 -4.14 17.59
C ALA A 534 18.78 -4.24 16.12
N SER A 535 17.67 -3.58 15.75
CA SER A 535 17.16 -3.54 14.37
C SER A 535 18.08 -2.74 13.43
N ALA A 536 18.60 -1.59 13.90
CA ALA A 536 19.54 -0.77 13.17
C ALA A 536 20.88 -1.51 12.95
N ALA A 537 21.42 -2.15 13.99
CA ALA A 537 22.62 -2.99 13.92
C ALA A 537 22.44 -4.13 12.91
N PHE A 538 21.30 -4.81 12.92
CA PHE A 538 20.96 -5.82 11.92
C PHE A 538 20.93 -5.25 10.49
N GLY A 539 20.36 -4.06 10.30
CA GLY A 539 20.39 -3.35 9.02
C GLY A 539 21.78 -3.03 8.51
N LEU A 540 22.63 -2.50 9.39
CA LEU A 540 24.04 -2.20 9.08
C LEU A 540 24.79 -3.48 8.72
N MET A 541 24.63 -4.55 9.50
CA MET A 541 25.29 -5.83 9.21
C MET A 541 24.78 -6.48 7.92
N ALA A 542 23.50 -6.31 7.57
CA ALA A 542 22.96 -6.77 6.29
C ALA A 542 23.53 -5.99 5.10
N LEU A 543 23.78 -4.68 5.27
CA LEU A 543 24.47 -3.87 4.26
C LEU A 543 25.94 -4.30 4.13
N VAL A 544 26.66 -4.49 5.24
CA VAL A 544 28.04 -4.96 5.23
C VAL A 544 28.15 -6.35 4.59
N ALA A 545 27.25 -7.26 4.95
CA ALA A 545 27.19 -8.61 4.39
C ALA A 545 26.88 -8.64 2.89
N SER A 546 26.28 -7.57 2.32
CA SER A 546 25.99 -7.49 0.88
C SER A 546 27.13 -6.87 0.05
N LEU A 547 28.15 -6.29 0.68
CA LEU A 547 29.32 -5.66 0.02
C LEU A 547 30.09 -6.57 -0.95
N PRO A 548 30.19 -7.91 -0.78
CA PRO A 548 30.76 -8.78 -1.81
C PRO A 548 30.10 -8.62 -3.19
N GLY A 549 28.86 -8.12 -3.24
CA GLY A 549 28.18 -7.72 -4.48
C GLY A 549 28.87 -6.59 -5.27
N LEU A 550 29.64 -5.71 -4.62
CA LEU A 550 30.35 -4.59 -5.27
C LEU A 550 31.54 -5.05 -6.11
N ALA A 551 32.32 -6.00 -5.60
CA ALA A 551 33.47 -6.59 -6.33
C ALA A 551 33.04 -7.18 -7.70
N LEU A 552 31.78 -7.56 -7.81
CA LEU A 552 31.19 -8.15 -9.01
C LEU A 552 30.76 -7.13 -10.06
N VAL A 553 30.38 -5.92 -9.63
CA VAL A 553 30.12 -4.79 -10.54
C VAL A 553 31.45 -4.33 -11.17
N TRP A 554 32.51 -4.31 -10.38
CA TRP A 554 33.82 -3.81 -10.81
C TRP A 554 34.55 -4.76 -11.78
N THR A 555 34.52 -6.06 -11.52
CA THR A 555 35.14 -7.07 -12.41
C THR A 555 34.50 -7.13 -13.79
N ARG A 556 33.20 -6.86 -13.93
CA ARG A 556 32.51 -6.87 -15.23
C ARG A 556 32.79 -5.64 -16.11
N ARG A 557 32.98 -4.45 -15.52
CA ARG A 557 33.33 -3.24 -16.28
C ARG A 557 34.66 -3.42 -17.03
N ARG A 558 35.66 -4.01 -16.38
CA ARG A 558 36.98 -4.27 -16.97
C ARG A 558 36.95 -5.21 -18.18
N THR A 559 36.09 -6.23 -18.18
CA THR A 559 35.91 -7.12 -19.35
C THR A 559 35.26 -6.43 -20.55
N LEU A 560 34.38 -5.46 -20.33
CA LEU A 560 33.76 -4.71 -21.43
C LEU A 560 34.73 -3.69 -22.02
N GLU A 561 35.56 -3.06 -21.19
CA GLU A 561 36.61 -2.12 -21.60
C GLU A 561 37.81 -2.79 -22.30
N THR A 562 37.97 -4.11 -22.20
CA THR A 562 39.03 -4.88 -22.89
C THR A 562 38.56 -5.54 -24.18
N THR A 563 37.27 -5.46 -24.50
CA THR A 563 36.68 -6.01 -25.74
C THR A 563 36.23 -4.90 -26.71
N THR A 564 36.51 -3.64 -26.38
CA THR A 564 36.42 -2.44 -27.24
C THR A 564 37.81 -1.92 -27.48
#